data_AF-A0A1H1U443-F1
#
_entry.id   AF-A0A1H1U443-F1
#
_cell.length_a   1.000
_cell.length_b   1.000
_cell.length_c   1.000
_cell.angle_alpha   90.00
_cell.angle_beta   90.00
_cell.angle_gamma   90.00
#
_symmetry.space_group_name_H-M   'P 1'
#
loop_
_entity.id
_entity.type
_entity.pdbx_description
1 polymer ?
#
loop_
_entity_poly.entity_id
_entity_poly.type
_entity_poly.pdbx_seq_one_letter_code
_entity_poly.pdbx_strand_id
1 'polypeptide(L)'
;MLAPVMRGYPGDPNDKQIMTMSMPHYMFYAPYMNNADIGGDTDHGPFVINPDNTVLGDKKGPYGYIIMPAGEAEAAKIVKANSDLLQRLVAYKSYYKIKAGSM
;
A
#
# COMPACT_ATOMS: atom_id res chain seq x y z
N MET A 1 -3.59 -4.82 -2.77
CA MET A 1 -5.01 -4.73 -2.38
C MET A 1 -5.74 -3.77 -3.33
N LEU A 2 -6.78 -4.21 -4.03
CA LEU A 2 -7.58 -3.33 -4.91
C LEU A 2 -8.76 -2.65 -4.18
N ALA A 3 -8.83 -2.77 -2.87
CA ALA A 3 -9.83 -2.07 -2.07
C ALA A 3 -9.49 -0.56 -2.01
N PRO A 4 -10.51 0.32 -1.96
CA PRO A 4 -10.31 1.77 -1.92
C PRO A 4 -9.84 2.29 -0.56
N VAL A 5 -9.83 1.46 0.49
CA VAL A 5 -9.43 1.85 1.84
C VAL A 5 -8.53 0.79 2.43
N MET A 6 -7.38 1.23 2.93
CA MET A 6 -6.48 0.48 3.79
C MET A 6 -6.35 1.21 5.12
N ARG A 7 -6.46 0.47 6.23
CA ARG A 7 -6.22 1.00 7.57
C ARG A 7 -5.26 0.07 8.32
N GLY A 8 -4.16 0.62 8.82
CA GLY A 8 -3.12 -0.17 9.48
C GLY A 8 -2.01 0.70 10.05
N TYR A 9 -1.02 0.06 10.64
CA TYR A 9 0.21 0.71 11.07
C TYR A 9 1.10 0.99 9.85
N PRO A 10 1.76 2.16 9.78
CA PRO A 10 2.85 2.37 8.84
C PRO A 10 3.95 1.36 9.12
N GLY A 11 4.67 0.92 8.09
CA GLY A 11 5.66 -0.16 8.19
C GLY A 11 6.87 0.13 9.08
N ASP A 12 6.98 1.31 9.68
CA ASP A 12 7.99 1.65 10.69
C ASP A 12 7.61 1.00 12.04
N PRO A 13 8.42 0.09 12.60
CA PRO A 13 8.15 -0.55 13.89
C PRO A 13 7.99 0.43 15.06
N ASN A 14 8.53 1.65 14.96
CA ASN A 14 8.43 2.68 16.00
C ASN A 14 7.17 3.54 15.85
N ASP A 15 6.53 3.56 14.68
CA ASP A 15 5.33 4.34 14.45
C ASP A 15 4.07 3.53 14.74
N LYS A 16 3.43 3.87 15.86
CA LYS A 16 2.21 3.21 16.36
C LYS A 16 0.94 3.96 15.96
N GLN A 17 1.02 4.97 15.09
CA GLN A 17 -0.16 5.71 14.63
C GLN A 17 -0.86 4.94 13.53
N ILE A 18 -2.13 4.58 13.74
CA ILE A 18 -2.92 3.93 12.70
C ILE A 18 -3.26 4.97 11.63
N MET A 19 -2.84 4.71 10.40
CA MET A 19 -3.18 5.51 9.24
C MET A 19 -4.34 4.90 8.46
N THR A 20 -5.05 5.75 7.72
CA THR A 20 -6.07 5.35 6.76
C THR A 20 -5.79 6.05 5.45
N MET A 21 -5.60 5.26 4.41
CA MET A 21 -5.19 5.72 3.07
C MET A 21 -6.01 5.02 1.99
N SER A 22 -5.99 5.59 0.79
CA SER A 22 -6.55 4.97 -0.42
C SER A 22 -5.43 4.74 -1.42
N MET A 23 -4.85 3.54 -1.38
CA MET A 23 -3.81 3.12 -2.32
C MET A 23 -4.22 1.80 -2.97
N PRO A 24 -5.11 1.79 -3.98
CA PRO A 24 -5.38 0.58 -4.75
C PRO A 24 -4.10 0.10 -5.44
N HIS A 25 -3.71 -1.16 -5.22
CA HIS A 25 -2.47 -1.72 -5.76
C HIS A 25 -2.59 -3.23 -5.98
N TYR A 26 -1.78 -3.76 -6.87
CA TYR A 26 -1.53 -5.20 -7.01
C TYR A 26 -0.38 -5.61 -6.08
N MET A 27 -0.51 -6.79 -5.50
CA MET A 27 0.52 -7.39 -4.66
C MET A 27 0.96 -8.70 -5.30
N PHE A 28 2.24 -8.81 -5.60
CA PHE A 28 2.86 -10.03 -6.10
C PHE A 28 3.82 -10.56 -5.06
N TYR A 29 3.71 -11.84 -4.71
CA TYR A 29 4.68 -12.47 -3.83
C TYR A 29 6.04 -12.54 -4.54
N ALA A 30 7.07 -12.00 -3.89
CA ALA A 30 8.39 -11.79 -4.47
C ALA A 30 9.48 -12.02 -3.40
N PRO A 31 9.72 -13.28 -3.00
CA PRO A 31 10.70 -13.58 -1.97
C PRO A 31 12.12 -13.28 -2.46
N TYR A 32 12.96 -12.83 -1.53
CA TYR A 32 14.39 -12.54 -1.74
C TYR A 32 14.70 -11.49 -2.81
N MET A 33 13.72 -10.69 -3.21
CA MET A 33 13.90 -9.53 -4.09
C MET A 33 13.99 -8.23 -3.29
N ASN A 34 14.61 -7.21 -3.90
CA ASN A 34 14.60 -5.83 -3.44
C ASN A 34 14.35 -4.85 -4.60
N ASN A 35 14.33 -3.54 -4.32
CA ASN A 35 14.05 -2.51 -5.33
C ASN A 35 15.08 -2.48 -6.47
N ALA A 36 16.35 -2.83 -6.21
CA ALA A 36 17.39 -2.85 -7.23
C ALA A 36 17.15 -3.96 -8.26
N ASP A 37 16.58 -5.10 -7.83
CA ASP A 37 16.30 -6.23 -8.72
C ASP A 37 15.18 -5.95 -9.72
N ILE A 38 14.28 -5.01 -9.42
CA ILE A 38 13.14 -4.65 -10.27
C ILE A 38 13.34 -3.33 -11.03
N GLY A 39 14.49 -2.66 -10.86
CA GLY A 39 14.74 -1.33 -11.42
C GLY A 39 13.76 -0.27 -10.91
N GLY A 40 13.28 -0.40 -9.67
CA GLY A 40 12.27 0.47 -9.10
C GLY A 40 12.84 1.85 -8.75
N ASP A 41 12.28 2.89 -9.36
CA ASP A 41 12.59 4.31 -9.13
C ASP A 41 11.30 5.06 -8.70
N THR A 42 11.46 6.08 -7.85
CA THR A 42 10.79 6.18 -6.54
C THR A 42 9.43 6.88 -6.42
N ASP A 43 8.77 7.34 -7.48
CA ASP A 43 7.56 8.18 -7.24
C ASP A 43 6.22 7.48 -7.50
N HIS A 44 6.10 6.66 -8.55
CA HIS A 44 4.83 6.00 -8.92
C HIS A 44 4.98 4.58 -9.50
N GLY A 45 6.19 4.03 -9.45
CA GLY A 45 6.52 2.71 -10.00
C GLY A 45 6.26 1.55 -9.02
N PRO A 46 6.42 0.30 -9.48
CA PRO A 46 6.42 -0.85 -8.58
C PRO A 46 7.59 -0.76 -7.58
N PHE A 47 7.33 -1.15 -6.34
CA PHE A 47 8.33 -1.20 -5.28
C PHE A 47 8.21 -2.48 -4.46
N VAL A 48 9.31 -2.92 -3.87
CA VAL A 48 9.36 -4.10 -3.01
C VAL A 48 9.21 -3.68 -1.56
N ILE A 49 8.22 -4.24 -0.87
CA ILE A 49 8.16 -4.27 0.59
C ILE A 49 8.69 -5.61 1.05
N ASN A 50 9.76 -5.58 1.82
CA ASN A 50 10.31 -6.75 2.48
C ASN A 50 10.77 -6.34 3.88
N PRO A 51 10.38 -7.05 4.95
CA PRO A 51 10.89 -6.76 6.28
C PRO A 51 12.41 -6.83 6.30
N ASP A 52 13.02 -6.00 7.13
CA ASP A 52 14.47 -5.90 7.21
C ASP A 52 15.05 -7.25 7.63
N ASN A 53 15.92 -7.81 6.78
CA ASN A 53 16.54 -9.11 7.01
C ASN A 53 18.03 -8.92 7.26
N THR A 54 18.40 -8.95 8.54
CA THR A 54 19.78 -8.78 8.99
C THR A 54 20.69 -9.94 8.62
N VAL A 55 20.15 -11.10 8.22
CA VAL A 55 20.92 -12.31 7.88
C VAL A 55 21.29 -12.35 6.39
N LEU A 56 20.39 -11.91 5.52
CA LEU A 56 20.62 -11.92 4.07
C LEU A 56 21.05 -10.56 3.50
N GLY A 57 21.01 -9.50 4.30
CA GLY A 57 21.31 -8.14 3.86
C GLY A 57 20.27 -7.58 2.87
N ASP A 58 20.35 -6.29 2.58
CA ASP A 58 19.62 -5.59 1.51
C ASP A 58 18.10 -5.81 1.46
N LYS A 59 17.46 -6.06 2.61
CA LYS A 59 16.03 -6.39 2.72
C LYS A 59 15.63 -7.58 1.84
N LYS A 60 16.53 -8.54 1.56
CA LYS A 60 16.20 -9.76 0.79
C LYS A 60 15.72 -10.87 1.74
N GLY A 61 14.43 -10.88 2.07
CA GLY A 61 13.79 -11.88 2.94
C GLY A 61 12.73 -12.75 2.24
N PRO A 62 12.29 -13.87 2.86
CA PRO A 62 11.27 -14.77 2.30
C PRO A 62 9.86 -14.17 2.26
N TYR A 63 9.65 -13.00 2.87
CA TYR A 63 8.35 -12.34 3.02
C TYR A 63 8.19 -11.12 2.10
N GLY A 64 8.99 -11.03 1.04
CA GLY A 64 8.95 -9.93 0.09
C GLY A 64 7.68 -9.93 -0.76
N TYR A 65 7.15 -8.73 -1.00
CA TYR A 65 6.06 -8.48 -1.94
C TYR A 65 6.42 -7.31 -2.85
N ILE A 66 6.16 -7.45 -4.15
CA ILE A 66 6.11 -6.32 -5.08
C ILE A 66 4.72 -5.68 -4.95
N ILE A 67 4.72 -4.39 -4.62
CA ILE A 67 3.56 -3.51 -4.65
C ILE A 67 3.59 -2.77 -5.99
N MET A 68 2.55 -2.94 -6.78
CA MET A 68 2.35 -2.21 -8.02
C MET A 68 1.11 -1.33 -7.88
N PRO A 69 1.27 -0.01 -7.66
CA PRO A 69 0.14 0.92 -7.59
C PRO A 69 -0.75 0.80 -8.83
N ALA A 70 -2.05 0.83 -8.64
CA ALA A 70 -2.97 0.99 -9.77
C ALA A 70 -2.76 2.39 -10.36
N GLY A 71 -2.75 2.49 -11.69
CA GLY A 71 -2.69 3.79 -12.35
C GLY A 71 -3.87 4.68 -11.95
N GLU A 72 -3.69 6.00 -12.04
CA GLU A 72 -4.66 6.98 -11.54
C GLU A 72 -6.10 6.75 -12.04
N ALA A 73 -6.26 6.45 -13.33
CA ALA A 73 -7.57 6.19 -13.93
C ALA A 73 -8.25 4.94 -13.34
N GLU A 74 -7.49 3.88 -13.09
CA GLU A 74 -8.01 2.65 -12.50
C GLU A 74 -8.30 2.84 -11.01
N ALA A 75 -7.42 3.52 -10.28
CA ALA A 75 -7.63 3.88 -8.88
C ALA A 75 -8.92 4.73 -8.72
N ALA A 76 -9.11 5.74 -9.58
CA ALA A 76 -10.30 6.57 -9.57
C ALA A 76 -11.58 5.77 -9.89
N LYS A 77 -11.50 4.82 -10.83
CA LYS A 77 -12.62 3.91 -11.15
C LYS A 77 -12.99 3.02 -9.96
N ILE A 78 -12.00 2.44 -9.29
CA ILE A 78 -12.20 1.62 -8.07
C ILE A 78 -12.87 2.45 -6.98
N VAL A 79 -12.35 3.65 -6.69
CA VAL A 79 -12.92 4.55 -5.67
C VAL A 79 -14.36 4.95 -6.02
N LYS A 80 -14.61 5.31 -7.28
CA LYS A 80 -15.96 5.68 -7.76
C LYS A 80 -16.95 4.52 -7.63
N ALA A 81 -16.55 3.32 -8.03
CA ALA A 81 -17.38 2.11 -7.95
C ALA A 81 -17.78 1.74 -6.51
N ASN A 82 -16.98 2.16 -5.52
CA ASN A 82 -17.20 1.85 -4.11
C ASN A 82 -17.68 3.06 -3.28
N SER A 83 -18.13 4.13 -3.94
CA SER A 83 -18.47 5.40 -3.26
C SER A 83 -19.55 5.25 -2.18
N ASP A 84 -20.59 4.45 -2.40
CA ASP A 84 -21.63 4.14 -1.39
C ASP A 84 -21.02 3.45 -0.15
N LEU A 85 -20.18 2.43 -0.36
CA LEU A 85 -19.51 1.73 0.73
C LEU A 85 -18.62 2.67 1.54
N LEU A 86 -17.88 3.55 0.88
CA LEU A 86 -17.04 4.55 1.54
C LEU A 86 -17.89 5.51 2.39
N GLN A 87 -19.03 5.97 1.88
CA GLN A 87 -19.95 6.82 2.65
C GLN A 87 -20.46 6.11 3.90
N ARG A 88 -20.85 4.82 3.76
CA ARG A 88 -21.31 3.99 4.88
C ARG A 88 -20.21 3.76 5.92
N LEU A 89 -18.96 3.53 5.50
CA LEU A 89 -17.81 3.37 6.39
C LEU A 89 -17.54 4.65 7.19
N VAL A 90 -17.58 5.81 6.54
CA VAL A 90 -17.40 7.11 7.20
C VAL A 90 -18.54 7.40 8.17
N ALA A 91 -19.79 7.09 7.79
CA ALA A 91 -20.95 7.22 8.68
C ALA A 91 -20.85 6.30 9.90
N TYR A 92 -20.30 5.09 9.73
CA TYR A 92 -20.05 4.17 10.82
C TYR A 92 -18.97 4.68 11.78
N LYS A 93 -17.80 5.09 11.25
CA LYS A 93 -16.69 5.67 12.02
C LYS A 93 -15.93 6.71 11.21
N SER A 94 -15.73 7.89 11.80
CA SER A 94 -15.09 9.04 11.16
C SER A 94 -13.63 8.81 10.74
N TYR A 95 -12.92 7.89 11.39
CA TYR A 95 -11.53 7.58 11.05
C TYR A 95 -11.35 6.83 9.72
N TYR A 96 -12.43 6.38 9.08
CA TYR A 96 -12.40 5.87 7.70
C TYR A 96 -12.39 6.97 6.64
N LYS A 97 -12.52 8.24 7.07
CA LYS A 97 -12.40 9.37 6.16
C LYS A 97 -10.94 9.51 5.68
N ILE A 98 -10.71 9.22 4.42
CA ILE A 98 -9.41 9.41 3.77
C ILE A 98 -9.18 10.93 3.62
N LYS A 99 -8.00 11.42 4.05
CA LYS A 99 -7.59 12.81 3.79
C LYS A 99 -7.10 12.90 2.35
N ALA A 100 -7.58 13.90 1.60
CA ALA A 100 -7.07 14.20 0.27
C ALA A 100 -5.55 14.42 0.33
N GLY A 101 -4.78 13.73 -0.50
CA GLY A 101 -3.31 13.81 -0.54
C GLY A 101 -2.56 12.68 0.17
N SER A 102 -3.23 11.66 0.70
CA SER A 102 -2.59 10.40 1.11
C SER A 102 -2.49 9.44 -0.08
N MET A 103 -1.60 9.77 -1.02
CA MET A 103 -1.01 8.75 -1.89
C MET A 103 0.05 8.00 -1.09
#